data_AF-A0A962GPJ9-F1
#
_entry.id   AF-A0A962GPJ9-F1
#
_cell.length_a   1.000
_cell.length_b   1.000
_cell.length_c   1.000
_cell.angle_alpha   90.00
_cell.angle_beta   90.00
_cell.angle_gamma   90.00
#
_symmetry.space_group_name_H-M   'P 1'
#
loop_
_entity.id
_entity.type
_entity.pdbx_description
1 polymer ?
#
loop_
_entity_poly.entity_id
_entity_poly.type
_entity_poly.pdbx_seq_one_letter_code
_entity_poly.pdbx_strand_id
1 'polypeptide(L)'
;LWPVRYVNNPRVIGQEPGFVSINATLEVDLLGQCASESLGSRMWSGSGGQADFARGAMYSPGGQGFIVAHATAHGGQVSRIVSQLTPGAAVTTIKNTVDKVVTEYGVADLKGKSDEECIQALICIADARFQSGLLAQARLEGKVDPAWEIPPRARHNTPAHLQQALAVAGADKFPRFPFGSDLQPLELHLAKSLRALKRQMSNWPGRLAAIGMLLRGGRSDKAREGLERLGLAKPKGLKQKLLARLVGAALCEQ
;
A
#
# COMPACT_ATOMS: atom_id res chain seq x y z
N LEU A 1 5.70 17.35 -20.83
CA LEU A 1 4.64 16.59 -20.12
C LEU A 1 3.38 16.58 -21.00
N TRP A 2 2.72 15.42 -21.12
CA TRP A 2 1.51 15.23 -21.93
C TRP A 2 0.23 15.55 -21.14
N PRO A 3 -0.88 15.92 -21.80
CA PRO A 3 -2.14 16.25 -21.10
C PRO A 3 -2.85 15.00 -20.57
N VAL A 4 -3.61 15.14 -19.47
CA VAL A 4 -4.36 14.02 -18.83
C VAL A 4 -5.28 13.28 -19.80
N ARG A 5 -5.96 14.00 -20.69
CA ARG A 5 -6.84 13.42 -21.73
C ARG A 5 -6.13 12.44 -22.67
N TYR A 6 -4.80 12.55 -22.78
CA TYR A 6 -3.97 11.66 -23.59
C TYR A 6 -3.44 10.52 -22.73
N VAL A 7 -2.76 10.84 -21.63
CA VAL A 7 -2.09 9.82 -20.78
C VAL A 7 -3.06 8.89 -20.05
N ASN A 8 -4.28 9.34 -19.77
CA ASN A 8 -5.32 8.52 -19.14
C ASN A 8 -6.31 7.94 -20.16
N ASN A 9 -6.13 8.11 -21.48
CA ASN A 9 -7.08 7.52 -22.41
C ASN A 9 -6.85 5.99 -22.49
N PRO A 10 -7.81 5.13 -22.10
CA PRO A 10 -7.61 3.69 -22.11
C PRO A 10 -7.28 3.13 -23.49
N ARG A 11 -7.76 3.78 -24.57
CA ARG A 11 -7.46 3.37 -25.95
C ARG A 11 -6.05 3.73 -26.39
N VAL A 12 -5.44 4.74 -25.77
CA VAL A 12 -4.03 5.09 -25.99
C VAL A 12 -3.16 4.15 -25.16
N ILE A 13 -3.48 3.98 -23.87
CA ILE A 13 -2.77 3.04 -22.99
C ILE A 13 -2.77 1.62 -23.58
N GLY A 14 -3.91 1.17 -24.10
CA GLY A 14 -4.05 -0.17 -24.69
C GLY A 14 -3.22 -0.40 -25.97
N GLN A 15 -2.62 0.64 -26.56
CA GLN A 15 -1.68 0.48 -27.67
C GLN A 15 -0.30 0.04 -27.20
N GLU A 16 0.01 0.24 -25.91
CA GLU A 16 1.29 -0.15 -25.34
C GLU A 16 1.29 -1.63 -24.95
N PRO A 17 2.09 -2.50 -25.60
CA PRO A 17 2.12 -3.92 -25.27
C PRO A 17 2.71 -4.15 -23.88
N GLY A 18 2.13 -5.08 -23.12
CA GLY A 18 2.60 -5.43 -21.78
C GLY A 18 2.39 -4.33 -20.74
N PHE A 19 1.39 -3.46 -20.94
CA PHE A 19 1.11 -2.37 -20.00
C PHE A 19 0.68 -2.93 -18.64
N VAL A 20 1.35 -2.48 -17.57
CA VAL A 20 1.04 -2.88 -16.20
C VAL A 20 0.45 -1.71 -15.42
N SER A 21 -0.79 -1.88 -14.94
CA SER A 21 -1.44 -0.92 -14.04
C SER A 21 -1.36 -1.41 -12.60
N ILE A 22 -0.93 -0.55 -11.68
CA ILE A 22 -0.90 -0.84 -10.23
C ILE A 22 -1.62 0.31 -9.51
N ASN A 23 -2.75 0.01 -8.86
CA ASN A 23 -3.54 1.00 -8.13
C ASN A 23 -3.82 0.54 -6.71
N ALA A 24 -3.82 1.47 -5.75
CA ALA A 24 -4.18 1.19 -4.37
C ALA A 24 -5.67 1.46 -4.12
N THR A 25 -6.33 0.62 -3.33
CA THR A 25 -7.77 0.79 -2.99
C THR A 25 -8.00 0.75 -1.49
N LEU A 26 -9.05 1.40 -0.97
CA LEU A 26 -9.38 1.38 0.47
C LEU A 26 -10.01 0.06 0.86
N GLU A 27 -10.98 -0.41 0.07
CA GLU A 27 -11.68 -1.69 0.25
C GLU A 27 -11.80 -2.44 -1.08
N VAL A 28 -11.84 -3.77 -0.98
CA VAL A 28 -12.24 -4.70 -2.04
C VAL A 28 -13.30 -5.61 -1.46
N ASP A 29 -14.45 -5.73 -2.11
CA ASP A 29 -15.45 -6.70 -1.67
C ASP A 29 -15.25 -8.09 -2.28
N LEU A 30 -16.01 -9.08 -1.80
CA LEU A 30 -15.85 -10.47 -2.24
C LEU A 30 -16.24 -10.72 -3.71
N LEU A 31 -16.89 -9.78 -4.39
CA LEU A 31 -17.10 -9.84 -5.84
C LEU A 31 -15.92 -9.23 -6.63
N GLY A 32 -14.99 -8.56 -5.94
CA GLY A 32 -13.79 -7.98 -6.50
C GLY A 32 -13.89 -6.51 -6.86
N GLN A 33 -15.04 -5.85 -6.66
CA GLN A 33 -15.12 -4.40 -6.91
C GLN A 33 -14.44 -3.61 -5.78
N CYS A 34 -13.97 -2.42 -6.14
CA CYS A 34 -13.08 -1.62 -5.30
C CYS A 34 -13.70 -0.26 -4.97
N ALA A 35 -13.66 0.12 -3.70
CA ALA A 35 -13.87 1.49 -3.25
C ALA A 35 -12.52 2.13 -2.91
N SER A 36 -12.09 3.09 -3.72
CA SER A 36 -10.73 3.67 -3.61
C SER A 36 -10.74 5.14 -3.22
N GLU A 37 -11.85 5.84 -3.49
CA GLU A 37 -11.98 7.26 -3.19
C GLU A 37 -12.77 7.56 -1.90
N SER A 38 -13.65 6.65 -1.47
CA SER A 38 -14.55 6.85 -0.33
C SER A 38 -14.66 5.63 0.57
N LEU A 39 -14.95 5.86 1.86
CA LEU A 39 -15.39 4.84 2.82
C LEU A 39 -16.78 5.20 3.31
N GLY A 40 -17.77 4.40 2.93
CA GLY A 40 -19.18 4.79 3.00
C GLY A 40 -19.39 6.14 2.30
N SER A 41 -20.26 6.98 2.83
CA SER A 41 -20.51 8.31 2.27
C SER A 41 -19.37 9.33 2.47
N ARG A 42 -18.27 8.96 3.13
CA ARG A 42 -17.15 9.87 3.40
C ARG A 42 -16.09 9.78 2.31
N MET A 43 -15.88 10.90 1.62
CA MET A 43 -14.79 11.03 0.66
C MET A 43 -13.43 11.10 1.36
N TRP A 44 -12.47 10.33 0.88
CA TRP A 44 -11.10 10.27 1.38
C TRP A 44 -10.11 10.91 0.40
N SER A 45 -10.31 10.65 -0.89
CA SER A 45 -9.51 11.20 -1.99
C SER A 45 -10.38 11.31 -3.25
N GLY A 46 -9.80 11.28 -4.45
CA GLY A 46 -10.54 11.09 -5.69
C GLY A 46 -10.02 9.87 -6.44
N SER A 47 -10.85 9.26 -7.28
CA SER A 47 -10.50 8.10 -8.11
C SER A 47 -9.29 8.34 -9.04
N GLY A 48 -9.04 9.59 -9.43
CA GLY A 48 -7.94 9.94 -10.33
C GLY A 48 -8.05 9.19 -11.66
N GLY A 49 -6.97 8.53 -12.07
CA GLY A 49 -6.93 7.73 -13.30
C GLY A 49 -7.15 6.23 -13.10
N GLN A 50 -7.48 5.76 -11.89
CA GLN A 50 -7.47 4.33 -11.58
C GLN A 50 -8.32 3.49 -12.54
N ALA A 51 -9.57 3.90 -12.75
CA ALA A 51 -10.50 3.21 -13.64
C ALA A 51 -10.05 3.26 -15.11
N ASP A 52 -9.30 4.29 -15.48
CA ASP A 52 -8.77 4.47 -16.83
C ASP A 52 -7.58 3.55 -17.09
N PHE A 53 -6.61 3.53 -16.16
CA PHE A 53 -5.44 2.67 -16.26
C PHE A 53 -5.79 1.19 -16.14
N ALA A 54 -6.76 0.83 -15.30
CA ALA A 54 -7.24 -0.55 -15.22
C ALA A 54 -7.86 -1.00 -16.55
N ARG A 55 -8.70 -0.18 -17.18
CA ARG A 55 -9.23 -0.45 -18.53
C ARG A 55 -8.14 -0.44 -19.60
N GLY A 56 -7.19 0.48 -19.52
CA GLY A 56 -6.05 0.56 -20.44
C GLY A 56 -5.21 -0.72 -20.41
N ALA A 57 -4.92 -1.24 -19.22
CA ALA A 57 -4.23 -2.52 -19.05
C ALA A 57 -5.03 -3.70 -19.63
N MET A 58 -6.36 -3.71 -19.50
CA MET A 58 -7.20 -4.74 -20.13
C MET A 58 -7.15 -4.71 -21.65
N TYR A 59 -7.02 -3.53 -22.25
CA TYR A 59 -6.96 -3.36 -23.71
C TYR A 59 -5.56 -3.65 -24.27
N SER A 60 -4.53 -3.54 -23.43
CA SER A 60 -3.15 -3.79 -23.80
C SER A 60 -2.89 -5.28 -24.13
N PRO A 61 -2.27 -5.58 -25.28
CA PRO A 61 -1.78 -6.93 -25.57
C PRO A 61 -0.79 -7.40 -24.49
N GLY A 62 -1.16 -8.44 -23.74
CA GLY A 62 -0.35 -8.93 -22.61
C GLY A 62 -0.38 -8.03 -21.37
N GLY A 63 -1.27 -7.03 -21.31
CA GLY A 63 -1.40 -6.13 -20.18
C GLY A 63 -1.92 -6.80 -18.91
N GLN A 64 -1.55 -6.23 -17.77
CA GLN A 64 -1.88 -6.74 -16.44
C GLN A 64 -2.35 -5.62 -15.50
N GLY A 65 -3.38 -5.90 -14.71
CA GLY A 65 -3.91 -4.96 -13.71
C GLY A 65 -3.76 -5.51 -12.30
N PHE A 66 -3.25 -4.67 -11.40
CA PHE A 66 -3.09 -4.98 -9.99
C PHE A 66 -3.78 -3.94 -9.13
N ILE A 67 -4.74 -4.40 -8.34
CA ILE A 67 -5.25 -3.67 -7.19
C ILE A 67 -4.44 -4.10 -5.97
N VAL A 68 -3.85 -3.16 -5.25
CA VAL A 68 -3.01 -3.44 -4.09
C VAL A 68 -3.61 -2.84 -2.82
N ALA A 69 -3.64 -3.61 -1.75
CA ALA A 69 -4.02 -3.14 -0.44
C ALA A 69 -3.30 -3.95 0.63
N HIS A 70 -2.99 -3.33 1.78
CA HIS A 70 -2.75 -4.15 2.97
C HIS A 70 -4.00 -4.96 3.28
N ALA A 71 -3.88 -6.19 3.78
CA ALA A 71 -5.03 -7.02 4.13
C ALA A 71 -5.87 -6.38 5.25
N THR A 72 -5.25 -5.55 6.10
CA THR A 72 -5.90 -4.87 7.21
C THR A 72 -5.56 -3.38 7.33
N ALA A 73 -6.37 -2.66 8.11
CA ALA A 73 -6.21 -1.27 8.49
C ALA A 73 -6.31 -1.10 10.02
N HIS A 74 -6.09 0.13 10.52
CA HIS A 74 -6.22 0.48 11.94
C HIS A 74 -5.44 -0.45 12.88
N GLY A 75 -4.17 -0.71 12.55
CA GLY A 75 -3.33 -1.61 13.36
C GLY A 75 -3.80 -3.06 13.36
N GLY A 76 -4.47 -3.49 12.29
CA GLY A 76 -4.95 -4.86 12.14
C GLY A 76 -6.36 -5.10 12.67
N GLN A 77 -7.09 -4.05 13.06
CA GLN A 77 -8.43 -4.18 13.64
C GLN A 77 -9.55 -4.26 12.60
N VAL A 78 -9.28 -3.82 11.36
CA VAL A 78 -10.29 -3.78 10.29
C VAL A 78 -9.72 -4.49 9.07
N SER A 79 -10.52 -5.34 8.42
CA SER A 79 -10.17 -5.95 7.14
C SER A 79 -10.37 -4.98 5.99
N ARG A 80 -9.52 -5.05 4.96
CA ARG A 80 -9.72 -4.32 3.69
C ARG A 80 -10.28 -5.21 2.58
N ILE A 81 -10.32 -6.52 2.81
CA ILE A 81 -11.17 -7.44 2.06
C ILE A 81 -12.46 -7.60 2.87
N VAL A 82 -13.57 -7.14 2.31
CA VAL A 82 -14.85 -7.03 3.00
C VAL A 82 -15.90 -7.90 2.30
N SER A 83 -16.96 -8.30 3.00
CA SER A 83 -18.05 -9.05 2.36
C SER A 83 -18.75 -8.23 1.28
N GLN A 84 -19.04 -6.98 1.61
CA GLN A 84 -19.61 -5.96 0.74
C GLN A 84 -18.93 -4.63 1.04
N LEU A 85 -18.77 -3.77 0.03
CA LEU A 85 -18.21 -2.43 0.25
C LEU A 85 -19.03 -1.67 1.29
N THR A 86 -18.37 -0.83 2.09
CA THR A 86 -19.05 -0.05 3.13
C THR A 86 -20.25 0.69 2.54
N PRO A 87 -21.47 0.53 3.08
CA PRO A 87 -22.68 1.14 2.52
C PRO A 87 -22.51 2.65 2.28
N GLY A 88 -22.83 3.09 1.05
CA GLY A 88 -22.65 4.46 0.59
C GLY A 88 -21.29 4.74 -0.08
N ALA A 89 -20.35 3.79 -0.09
CA ALA A 89 -19.09 3.94 -0.80
C ALA A 89 -19.30 3.95 -2.32
N ALA A 90 -18.55 4.82 -3.01
CA ALA A 90 -18.46 4.85 -4.45
C ALA A 90 -17.64 3.65 -4.96
N VAL A 91 -18.18 2.96 -5.97
CA VAL A 91 -17.46 1.92 -6.70
C VAL A 91 -16.50 2.60 -7.69
N THR A 92 -15.23 2.66 -7.33
CA THR A 92 -14.18 3.27 -8.17
C THR A 92 -13.73 2.35 -9.30
N THR A 93 -13.64 1.04 -9.02
CA THR A 93 -13.33 0.03 -10.05
C THR A 93 -14.32 -1.11 -9.95
N ILE A 94 -15.08 -1.31 -11.04
CA ILE A 94 -16.10 -2.36 -11.12
C ILE A 94 -15.45 -3.74 -11.19
N LYS A 95 -16.15 -4.78 -10.71
CA LYS A 95 -15.63 -6.15 -10.64
C LYS A 95 -15.09 -6.68 -11.97
N ASN A 96 -15.75 -6.34 -13.08
CA ASN A 96 -15.37 -6.79 -14.43
C ASN A 96 -14.07 -6.17 -14.95
N THR A 97 -13.58 -5.11 -14.30
CA THR A 97 -12.34 -4.41 -14.68
C THR A 97 -11.16 -4.84 -13.82
N VAL A 98 -11.41 -5.46 -12.67
CA VAL A 98 -10.34 -5.91 -11.76
C VAL A 98 -9.74 -7.20 -12.29
N ASP A 99 -8.43 -7.18 -12.52
CA ASP A 99 -7.66 -8.34 -12.98
C ASP A 99 -7.11 -9.13 -11.77
N LYS A 100 -6.22 -8.51 -10.98
CA LYS A 100 -5.65 -9.13 -9.77
C LYS A 100 -5.79 -8.24 -8.56
N VAL A 101 -5.94 -8.86 -7.39
CA VAL A 101 -5.89 -8.20 -6.09
C VAL A 101 -4.70 -8.74 -5.30
N VAL A 102 -3.91 -7.85 -4.70
CA VAL A 102 -2.69 -8.20 -3.99
C VAL A 102 -2.75 -7.68 -2.56
N THR A 103 -2.45 -8.56 -1.62
CA THR A 103 -2.12 -8.21 -0.23
C THR A 103 -0.72 -8.69 0.12
N GLU A 104 -0.27 -8.39 1.33
CA GLU A 104 0.96 -8.97 1.87
C GLU A 104 0.94 -10.51 2.00
N TYR A 105 -0.23 -11.14 1.84
CA TYR A 105 -0.40 -12.59 1.94
C TYR A 105 -0.49 -13.31 0.59
N GLY A 106 -0.56 -12.58 -0.53
CA GLY A 106 -0.54 -13.19 -1.86
C GLY A 106 -1.34 -12.42 -2.90
N VAL A 107 -1.65 -13.11 -3.99
CA VAL A 107 -2.36 -12.58 -5.15
C VAL A 107 -3.61 -13.41 -5.41
N ALA A 108 -4.75 -12.74 -5.54
CA ALA A 108 -6.00 -13.30 -6.06
C ALA A 108 -6.14 -12.91 -7.53
N ASP A 109 -6.18 -13.91 -8.40
CA ASP A 109 -6.46 -13.74 -9.84
C ASP A 109 -7.98 -13.84 -10.06
N LEU A 110 -8.58 -12.75 -10.53
CA LEU A 110 -10.03 -12.62 -10.69
C LEU A 110 -10.46 -12.61 -12.16
N LYS A 111 -9.51 -12.46 -13.08
CA LYS A 111 -9.82 -12.29 -14.51
C LYS A 111 -10.41 -13.57 -15.08
N GLY A 112 -11.65 -13.48 -15.58
CA GLY A 112 -12.36 -14.61 -16.17
C GLY A 112 -12.84 -15.67 -15.16
N LYS A 113 -12.80 -15.35 -13.86
CA LYS A 113 -13.26 -16.22 -12.78
C LYS A 113 -14.76 -16.06 -12.51
N SER A 114 -15.39 -17.12 -12.02
CA SER A 114 -16.76 -17.06 -11.51
C SER A 114 -16.81 -16.25 -10.22
N ASP A 115 -17.99 -15.76 -9.84
CA ASP A 115 -18.16 -15.03 -8.58
C ASP A 115 -17.68 -15.89 -7.38
N GLU A 116 -17.95 -17.20 -7.39
CA GLU A 116 -17.48 -18.13 -6.36
C GLU A 116 -15.95 -18.25 -6.34
N GLU A 117 -15.30 -18.44 -7.50
CA GLU A 117 -13.84 -18.52 -7.58
C GLU A 117 -13.17 -17.22 -7.09
N CYS A 118 -13.77 -16.06 -7.41
CA CYS A 118 -13.32 -14.76 -6.92
C CYS A 118 -13.41 -14.68 -5.39
N ILE A 119 -14.55 -15.07 -4.80
CA ILE A 119 -14.77 -15.10 -3.36
C ILE A 119 -13.69 -15.97 -2.69
N GLN A 120 -13.50 -17.19 -3.20
CA GLN A 120 -12.51 -18.13 -2.67
C GLN A 120 -11.09 -17.55 -2.74
N ALA A 121 -10.71 -16.94 -3.87
CA ALA A 121 -9.40 -16.33 -4.07
C ALA A 121 -9.16 -15.14 -3.13
N LEU A 122 -10.16 -14.25 -2.98
CA LEU A 122 -10.07 -13.08 -2.10
C LEU A 122 -9.97 -13.47 -0.62
N ILE A 123 -10.75 -14.46 -0.18
CA ILE A 123 -10.65 -15.01 1.19
C ILE A 123 -9.24 -15.58 1.42
N CYS A 124 -8.65 -16.26 0.43
CA CYS A 124 -7.30 -16.83 0.54
C CYS A 124 -6.18 -15.79 0.71
N ILE A 125 -6.41 -14.53 0.39
CA ILE A 125 -5.43 -13.44 0.58
C ILE A 125 -5.86 -12.43 1.66
N ALA A 126 -6.95 -12.71 2.38
CA ALA A 126 -7.35 -11.95 3.57
C ALA A 126 -6.52 -12.36 4.79
N ASP A 127 -6.49 -11.49 5.80
CA ASP A 127 -5.89 -11.81 7.10
C ASP A 127 -6.72 -12.90 7.80
N ALA A 128 -6.02 -13.89 8.37
CA ALA A 128 -6.63 -15.08 8.96
C ALA A 128 -7.67 -14.77 10.03
N ARG A 129 -7.55 -13.62 10.72
CA ARG A 129 -8.50 -13.17 11.74
C ARG A 129 -9.89 -12.84 11.19
N PHE A 130 -10.01 -12.53 9.89
CA PHE A 130 -11.26 -12.12 9.24
C PHE A 130 -11.81 -13.17 8.26
N GLN A 131 -10.97 -14.12 7.85
CA GLN A 131 -11.28 -15.18 6.90
C GLN A 131 -12.56 -15.97 7.24
N SER A 132 -12.73 -16.39 8.49
CA SER A 132 -13.91 -17.16 8.92
C SER A 132 -15.21 -16.37 8.79
N GLY A 133 -15.18 -15.08 9.14
CA GLY A 133 -16.33 -14.19 9.00
C GLY A 133 -16.72 -13.94 7.54
N LEU A 134 -15.73 -13.75 6.67
CA LEU A 134 -15.95 -13.60 5.23
C LEU A 134 -16.57 -14.86 4.62
N LEU A 135 -16.05 -16.05 4.97
CA LEU A 135 -16.58 -17.33 4.50
C LEU A 135 -18.01 -17.58 5.03
N ALA A 136 -18.26 -17.29 6.31
CA ALA A 136 -19.60 -17.43 6.89
C ALA A 136 -20.62 -16.55 6.16
N GLN A 137 -20.26 -15.29 5.86
CA GLN A 137 -21.13 -14.39 5.11
C GLN A 137 -21.37 -14.87 3.67
N ALA A 138 -20.33 -15.32 2.97
CA ALA A 138 -20.47 -15.85 1.61
C ALA A 138 -21.39 -17.09 1.57
N ARG A 139 -21.31 -17.98 2.57
CA ARG A 139 -22.20 -19.14 2.71
C ARG A 139 -23.63 -18.73 3.00
N LEU A 140 -23.83 -17.75 3.89
CA LEU A 140 -25.16 -17.22 4.19
C LEU A 140 -25.85 -16.64 2.93
N GLU A 141 -25.07 -16.01 2.06
CA GLU A 141 -25.55 -15.46 0.78
C GLU A 141 -25.66 -16.52 -0.33
N GLY A 142 -25.28 -17.78 -0.09
CA GLY A 142 -25.33 -18.85 -1.08
C GLY A 142 -24.35 -18.68 -2.25
N LYS A 143 -23.24 -17.96 -2.03
CA LYS A 143 -22.27 -17.63 -3.09
C LYS A 143 -21.01 -18.50 -3.12
N VAL A 144 -20.93 -19.47 -2.21
CA VAL A 144 -19.82 -20.43 -2.15
C VAL A 144 -20.36 -21.79 -1.70
N ASP A 145 -19.77 -22.85 -2.21
CA ASP A 145 -20.02 -24.23 -1.80
C ASP A 145 -19.90 -24.33 -0.25
N PRO A 146 -20.96 -24.79 0.45
CA PRO A 146 -20.92 -25.02 1.88
C PRO A 146 -19.80 -25.96 2.33
N ALA A 147 -19.35 -26.88 1.45
CA ALA A 147 -18.27 -27.81 1.71
C ALA A 147 -16.87 -27.21 1.43
N TRP A 148 -16.78 -26.09 0.72
CA TRP A 148 -15.48 -25.46 0.46
C TRP A 148 -14.86 -24.95 1.76
N GLU A 149 -13.61 -25.29 1.99
CA GLU A 149 -12.82 -24.82 3.11
C GLU A 149 -11.63 -23.98 2.65
N ILE A 150 -11.25 -23.02 3.50
CA ILE A 150 -10.04 -22.24 3.30
C ILE A 150 -8.84 -23.19 3.25
N PRO A 151 -8.00 -23.16 2.20
CA PRO A 151 -6.90 -24.09 2.05
C PRO A 151 -5.83 -23.85 3.14
N PRO A 152 -5.11 -24.89 3.61
CA PRO A 152 -4.13 -24.77 4.69
C PRO A 152 -3.10 -23.65 4.50
N ARG A 153 -2.63 -23.44 3.26
CA ARG A 153 -1.68 -22.37 2.91
C ARG A 153 -2.15 -20.96 3.31
N ALA A 154 -3.46 -20.71 3.34
CA ALA A 154 -4.03 -19.39 3.60
C ALA A 154 -4.48 -19.20 5.06
N ARG A 155 -4.62 -20.29 5.83
CA ARG A 155 -5.11 -20.25 7.23
C ARG A 155 -4.14 -19.52 8.19
N HIS A 156 -2.90 -19.33 7.77
CA HIS A 156 -1.84 -18.71 8.56
C HIS A 156 -1.45 -17.30 8.06
N ASN A 157 -2.32 -16.66 7.28
CA ASN A 157 -2.17 -15.27 6.83
C ASN A 157 -2.19 -14.29 8.01
N THR A 158 -1.06 -14.17 8.71
CA THR A 158 -0.89 -13.30 9.88
C THR A 158 0.42 -12.53 9.78
N PRO A 159 0.52 -11.33 10.38
CA PRO A 159 1.77 -10.57 10.35
C PRO A 159 2.94 -11.33 10.99
N ALA A 160 2.67 -12.11 12.05
CA ALA A 160 3.67 -12.92 12.74
C ALA A 160 4.22 -14.03 11.83
N HIS A 161 3.34 -14.76 11.14
CA HIS A 161 3.75 -15.81 10.21
C HIS A 161 4.55 -15.23 9.03
N LEU A 162 4.10 -14.10 8.47
CA LEU A 162 4.81 -13.42 7.40
C LEU A 162 6.21 -12.95 7.84
N GLN A 163 6.33 -12.38 9.04
CA GLN A 163 7.63 -11.97 9.59
C GLN A 163 8.57 -13.17 9.77
N GLN A 164 8.06 -14.29 10.27
CA GLN A 164 8.83 -15.53 10.41
C GLN A 164 9.30 -16.05 9.04
N ALA A 165 8.42 -16.07 8.04
CA ALA A 165 8.76 -16.51 6.68
C ALA A 165 9.84 -15.62 6.05
N LEU A 166 9.73 -14.29 6.20
CA LEU A 166 10.72 -13.34 5.68
C LEU A 166 12.07 -13.42 6.41
N ALA A 167 12.06 -13.69 7.72
CA ALA A 167 13.28 -13.89 8.49
C ALA A 167 14.07 -15.12 7.99
N VAL A 168 13.37 -16.19 7.61
CA VAL A 168 13.96 -17.40 7.01
C VAL A 168 14.47 -17.12 5.59
N ALA A 169 13.71 -16.35 4.80
CA ALA A 169 14.08 -16.04 3.42
C ALA A 169 15.35 -15.17 3.30
N GLY A 170 15.62 -14.32 4.30
CA GLY A 170 16.70 -13.34 4.30
C GLY A 170 16.22 -11.98 3.80
N ALA A 171 16.02 -11.04 4.72
CA ALA A 171 15.52 -9.69 4.40
C ALA A 171 16.49 -8.88 3.52
N ASP A 172 17.78 -9.24 3.55
CA ASP A 172 18.87 -8.72 2.75
C ASP A 172 18.79 -9.14 1.26
N LYS A 173 18.03 -10.18 0.93
CA LYS A 173 17.86 -10.64 -0.47
C LYS A 173 16.95 -9.75 -1.30
N PHE A 174 16.15 -8.89 -0.67
CA PHE A 174 15.23 -8.00 -1.36
C PHE A 174 15.72 -6.55 -1.30
N PRO A 175 16.31 -6.01 -2.39
CA PRO A 175 16.69 -4.61 -2.42
C PRO A 175 15.45 -3.73 -2.20
N ARG A 176 15.62 -2.63 -1.47
CA ARG A 176 14.53 -1.68 -1.15
C ARG A 176 13.79 -1.17 -2.39
N PHE A 177 14.50 -1.07 -3.50
CA PHE A 177 13.97 -0.72 -4.81
C PHE A 177 14.40 -1.79 -5.82
N PRO A 178 13.60 -2.85 -6.01
CA PRO A 178 13.98 -3.97 -6.87
C PRO A 178 14.08 -3.61 -8.35
N PHE A 179 13.48 -2.49 -8.76
CA PHE A 179 13.55 -1.97 -10.13
C PHE A 179 14.50 -0.77 -10.26
N GLY A 180 15.37 -0.54 -9.27
CA GLY A 180 16.16 0.68 -9.18
C GLY A 180 15.34 1.87 -8.66
N SER A 181 16.03 2.98 -8.43
CA SER A 181 15.42 4.23 -7.96
C SER A 181 16.21 5.40 -8.50
N ASP A 182 15.52 6.45 -8.92
CA ASP A 182 16.14 7.75 -9.24
C ASP A 182 16.63 8.48 -7.98
N LEU A 183 16.30 7.96 -6.80
CA LEU A 183 16.74 8.52 -5.53
C LEU A 183 18.23 8.24 -5.32
N GLN A 184 18.99 9.31 -5.10
CA GLN A 184 20.40 9.22 -4.77
C GLN A 184 20.61 8.57 -3.39
N PRO A 185 21.79 7.97 -3.10
CA PRO A 185 22.06 7.35 -1.79
C PRO A 185 21.79 8.28 -0.59
N LEU A 186 22.09 9.58 -0.74
CA LEU A 186 21.77 10.60 0.26
C LEU A 186 20.25 10.73 0.48
N GLU A 187 19.45 10.72 -0.59
CA GLU A 187 17.99 10.84 -0.52
C GLU A 187 17.36 9.60 0.12
N LEU A 188 17.93 8.42 -0.12
CA LEU A 188 17.53 7.18 0.56
C LEU A 188 17.81 7.21 2.06
N HIS A 189 18.97 7.75 2.45
CA HIS A 189 19.34 7.99 3.84
C HIS A 189 18.40 9.00 4.50
N LEU A 190 18.20 10.16 3.86
CA LEU A 190 17.27 11.20 4.31
C LEU A 190 15.86 10.64 4.52
N ALA A 191 15.32 9.90 3.56
CA ALA A 191 14.00 9.31 3.67
C ALA A 191 13.88 8.32 4.85
N LYS A 192 14.95 7.56 5.15
CA LYS A 192 15.00 6.62 6.29
C LYS A 192 15.03 7.39 7.62
N SER A 193 15.95 8.35 7.75
CA SER A 193 16.08 9.18 8.96
C SER A 193 14.82 9.98 9.25
N LEU A 194 14.19 10.59 8.24
CA LEU A 194 12.96 11.36 8.41
C LEU A 194 11.77 10.49 8.82
N ARG A 195 11.64 9.27 8.28
CA ARG A 195 10.59 8.32 8.71
C ARG A 195 10.80 7.86 10.15
N ALA A 196 12.04 7.57 10.53
CA ALA A 196 12.38 7.21 11.90
C ALA A 196 12.05 8.36 12.87
N LEU A 197 12.46 9.58 12.54
CA LEU A 197 12.14 10.79 13.29
C LEU A 197 10.63 11.00 13.41
N LYS A 198 9.87 10.86 12.32
CA LYS A 198 8.40 10.98 12.32
C LYS A 198 7.75 9.96 13.28
N ARG A 199 8.21 8.70 13.27
CA ARG A 199 7.73 7.63 14.15
C ARG A 199 8.12 7.87 15.62
N GLN A 200 9.30 8.43 15.86
CA GLN A 200 9.74 8.80 17.20
C GLN A 200 8.93 10.00 17.74
N MET A 201 8.59 10.96 16.88
CA MET A 201 7.78 12.12 17.26
C MET A 201 6.28 11.81 17.41
N SER A 202 5.80 10.63 16.99
CA SER A 202 4.39 10.26 17.07
C SER A 202 3.95 9.77 18.46
N ASN A 203 4.85 9.55 19.41
CA ASN A 203 4.52 9.20 20.79
C ASN A 203 5.25 10.09 21.81
N TRP A 204 4.70 10.21 23.02
CA TRP A 204 5.25 11.09 24.07
C TRP A 204 6.68 10.72 24.52
N PRO A 205 7.02 9.44 24.78
CA PRO A 205 8.38 9.07 25.15
C PRO A 205 9.39 9.35 24.03
N GLY A 206 9.01 9.11 22.78
CA GLY A 206 9.88 9.38 21.63
C GLY A 206 10.12 10.86 21.40
N ARG A 207 9.15 11.73 21.70
CA ARG A 207 9.37 13.20 21.71
C ARG A 207 10.45 13.62 22.69
N LEU A 208 10.48 13.05 23.90
CA LEU A 208 11.53 13.34 24.89
C LEU A 208 12.90 12.84 24.41
N ALA A 209 12.96 11.63 23.84
CA ALA A 209 14.19 11.10 23.25
C ALA A 209 14.71 12.01 22.11
N ALA A 210 13.82 12.53 21.25
CA ALA A 210 14.19 13.43 20.17
C ALA A 210 14.74 14.78 20.69
N ILE A 211 14.23 15.27 21.82
CA ILE A 211 14.81 16.43 22.52
C ILE A 211 16.22 16.09 23.03
N GLY A 212 16.44 14.90 23.57
CA GLY A 212 17.76 14.41 23.98
C GLY A 212 18.79 14.37 22.83
N MET A 213 18.36 14.03 21.62
CA MET A 213 19.22 14.04 20.42
C MET A 213 19.75 15.44 20.07
N LEU A 214 18.97 16.50 20.36
CA LEU A 214 19.40 17.89 20.14
C LEU A 214 20.59 18.28 21.03
N LEU A 215 20.72 17.64 22.19
CA LEU A 215 21.80 17.89 23.16
C LEU A 215 23.10 17.16 22.78
N ARG A 216 23.02 16.11 21.95
CA ARG A 216 24.17 15.26 21.57
C ARG A 216 25.01 15.81 20.40
N GLY A 217 24.55 16.87 19.72
CA GLY A 217 25.38 17.69 18.85
C GLY A 217 26.21 16.94 17.79
N GLY A 218 25.57 16.17 16.90
CA GLY A 218 26.25 15.57 15.75
C GLY A 218 26.36 16.55 14.58
N ARG A 219 27.59 16.87 14.14
CA ARG A 219 27.86 17.55 12.86
C ARG A 219 28.65 16.60 11.97
N SER A 220 27.96 15.84 11.13
CA SER A 220 28.59 15.06 10.06
C SER A 220 28.43 15.77 8.71
N ASP A 221 29.36 15.54 7.78
CA ASP A 221 29.27 16.09 6.43
C ASP A 221 27.99 15.64 5.71
N LYS A 222 27.58 14.38 5.95
CA LYS A 222 26.30 13.82 5.47
C LYS A 222 25.08 14.58 6.02
N ALA A 223 25.12 15.01 7.28
CA ALA A 223 24.03 15.81 7.86
C ALA A 223 23.97 17.21 7.23
N ARG A 224 25.13 17.80 6.88
CA ARG A 224 25.18 19.09 6.19
C ARG A 224 24.60 19.01 4.79
N GLU A 225 25.03 18.04 4.00
CA GLU A 225 24.54 17.78 2.64
C GLU A 225 23.03 17.46 2.64
N GLY A 226 22.58 16.67 3.63
CA GLY A 226 21.17 16.38 3.83
C GLY A 226 20.32 17.60 4.16
N LEU A 227 20.84 18.51 5.00
CA LEU A 227 20.17 19.78 5.31
C LEU A 227 20.14 20.73 4.12
N GLU A 228 21.18 20.77 3.28
CA GLU A 228 21.18 21.52 2.02
C GLU A 228 20.11 21.01 1.06
N ARG A 229 20.03 19.69 0.86
CA ARG A 229 19.03 19.06 -0.01
C ARG A 229 17.60 19.32 0.44
N LEU A 230 17.37 19.46 1.74
CA LEU A 230 16.07 19.79 2.34
C LEU A 230 15.77 21.30 2.41
N GLY A 231 16.69 22.16 1.94
CA GLY A 231 16.54 23.62 2.04
C GLY A 231 16.65 24.15 3.47
N LEU A 232 17.22 23.37 4.39
CA LEU A 232 17.35 23.66 5.82
C LEU A 232 18.76 24.09 6.23
N ALA A 233 19.68 24.27 5.29
CA ALA A 233 21.04 24.74 5.56
C ALA A 233 21.09 26.19 6.09
N LYS A 234 20.11 27.03 5.71
CA LYS A 234 19.97 28.42 6.19
C LYS A 234 18.55 28.65 6.77
N PRO A 235 18.24 28.06 7.94
CA PRO A 235 16.88 28.08 8.48
C PRO A 235 16.47 29.50 8.92
N LYS A 236 15.31 29.95 8.46
CA LYS A 236 14.72 31.24 8.81
C LYS A 236 13.66 31.07 9.91
N GLY A 237 13.82 31.80 11.01
CA GLY A 237 12.92 31.75 12.16
C GLY A 237 13.12 30.56 13.10
N LEU A 238 12.43 30.59 14.24
CA LEU A 238 12.61 29.62 15.34
C LEU A 238 12.18 28.18 14.95
N LYS A 239 11.07 28.04 14.22
CA LYS A 239 10.54 26.72 13.82
C LYS A 239 11.49 25.98 12.87
N GLN A 240 12.01 26.66 11.85
CA GLN A 240 12.95 26.04 10.91
C GLN A 240 14.30 25.72 11.59
N LYS A 241 14.75 26.54 12.53
CA LYS A 241 15.97 26.25 13.31
C LYS A 241 15.81 24.99 14.16
N LEU A 242 14.66 24.81 14.80
CA LEU A 242 14.36 23.59 15.58
C LEU A 242 14.30 22.36 14.67
N LEU A 243 13.60 22.47 13.53
CA LEU A 243 13.49 21.40 12.55
C LEU A 243 14.86 21.01 11.97
N ALA A 244 15.69 21.98 11.58
CA ALA A 244 17.03 21.73 11.05
C ALA A 244 17.93 21.00 12.07
N ARG A 245 17.82 21.34 13.37
CA ARG A 245 18.59 20.65 14.42
C ARG A 245 18.08 19.22 14.65
N LEU A 246 16.77 19.00 14.66
CA LEU A 246 16.18 17.67 14.82
C LEU A 246 16.56 16.76 13.64
N VAL A 247 16.45 17.27 12.42
CA VAL A 247 16.82 16.55 11.19
C VAL A 247 18.32 16.28 11.16
N GLY A 248 19.16 17.27 11.48
CA GLY A 248 20.61 17.10 11.54
C GLY A 248 21.06 16.03 12.55
N ALA A 249 20.45 16.00 13.73
CA ALA A 249 20.71 14.98 14.73
C ALA A 249 20.26 13.58 14.26
N ALA A 250 19.07 13.47 13.66
CA ALA A 250 18.55 12.21 13.11
C ALA A 250 19.38 11.67 11.92
N LEU A 251 20.11 12.52 11.22
CA LEU A 251 21.02 12.14 10.14
C LEU A 251 22.39 11.65 10.65
N CYS A 252 22.75 11.95 11.91
CA CYS A 252 24.01 11.53 12.52
C CYS A 252 23.92 10.22 13.31
N GLU A 253 22.72 9.79 13.74
CA GLU A 253 22.53 8.55 14.55
C GLU A 253 22.39 7.25 13.73
N GLN A 254 22.46 7.31 12.40
CA GLN A 254 22.28 6.15 11.49
C GLN A 254 23.44 5.99 10.52
#